data_AF-V4NJM9-F1
#
_entry.id   AF-V4NJM9-F1
#
_cell.length_a   1.000
_cell.length_b   1.000
_cell.length_c   1.000
_cell.angle_alpha   90.00
_cell.angle_beta   90.00
_cell.angle_gamma   90.00
#
_symmetry.space_group_name_H-M   'P 1'
#
loop_
_entity.id
_entity.type
_entity.pdbx_description
1 polymer ?
#
loop_
_entity_poly.entity_id
_entity_poly.type
_entity_poly.pdbx_seq_one_letter_code
_entity_poly.pdbx_strand_id
1 'polypeptide(L)'
;MVQETYEPEVTVSLVARRHGVQPNQLFAWRKLASQGAFTATASEEEVVPASEYRALQNQVRELQRLLGKKTMEGEILKEALEVAAGSKKHLLRSLSRAVGSSQ
;
A
#
# COMPACT_ATOMS: atom_id res chain seq x y z
N MET A 1 21.31 -0.04 29.72
CA MET A 1 22.23 -0.93 28.97
C MET A 1 22.83 -0.27 27.75
N VAL A 2 22.13 -0.11 26.60
CA VAL A 2 22.75 0.50 25.40
C VAL A 2 23.15 1.96 25.63
N GLN A 3 22.30 2.77 26.27
CA GLN A 3 22.62 4.17 26.61
C GLN A 3 23.84 4.30 27.53
N GLU A 4 23.94 3.42 28.51
CA GLU A 4 25.08 3.33 29.44
C GLU A 4 26.43 3.07 28.73
N THR A 5 26.40 2.49 27.51
CA THR A 5 27.63 2.30 26.71
C THR A 5 28.15 3.57 26.04
N TYR A 6 27.41 4.67 26.09
CA TYR A 6 27.81 5.98 25.57
C TYR A 6 28.34 6.92 26.65
N GLU A 7 28.29 6.51 27.92
CA GLU A 7 28.86 7.29 29.02
C GLU A 7 30.39 7.41 28.87
N PRO A 8 30.99 8.56 29.21
CA PRO A 8 32.43 8.73 29.21
C PRO A 8 33.10 7.63 30.06
N GLU A 9 34.22 7.11 29.57
CA GLU A 9 35.03 6.09 30.27
C GLU A 9 34.37 4.70 30.43
N VAL A 10 33.16 4.50 29.89
CA VAL A 10 32.48 3.20 29.95
C VAL A 10 32.67 2.41 28.66
N THR A 11 33.09 1.14 28.80
CA THR A 11 33.21 0.22 27.66
C THR A 11 32.00 -0.70 27.55
N VAL A 12 31.68 -1.13 26.32
CA VAL A 12 30.61 -2.12 26.06
C VAL A 12 30.83 -3.40 26.85
N SER A 13 32.07 -3.87 26.97
CA SER A 13 32.42 -5.06 27.74
C SER A 13 32.16 -4.91 29.24
N LEU A 14 32.38 -3.72 29.81
CA LEU A 14 32.10 -3.42 31.22
C LEU A 14 30.60 -3.51 31.50
N VAL A 15 29.79 -2.86 30.66
CA VAL A 15 28.33 -2.87 30.76
C VAL A 15 27.80 -4.29 30.56
N ALA A 16 28.32 -5.03 29.58
CA ALA A 16 27.92 -6.41 29.32
C ALA A 16 28.10 -7.32 30.55
N ARG A 17 29.25 -7.20 31.24
CA ARG A 17 29.53 -7.95 32.48
C ARG A 17 28.59 -7.57 33.63
N ARG A 18 28.34 -6.27 33.82
CA ARG A 18 27.44 -5.76 34.87
C ARG A 18 26.02 -6.32 34.75
N HIS A 19 25.56 -6.50 33.51
CA HIS A 19 24.22 -6.98 33.18
C HIS A 19 24.16 -8.46 32.81
N GLY A 20 25.26 -9.22 32.95
CA GLY A 20 25.30 -10.66 32.67
C GLY A 20 25.02 -11.06 31.21
N VAL A 21 25.25 -10.16 30.26
CA VAL A 21 25.04 -10.38 28.82
C VAL A 21 26.36 -10.55 28.07
N GLN A 22 26.30 -11.23 26.93
CA GLN A 22 27.48 -11.35 26.06
C GLN A 22 27.79 -10.01 25.38
N PRO A 23 29.06 -9.56 25.34
CA PRO A 23 29.45 -8.30 24.69
C PRO A 23 28.99 -8.19 23.24
N ASN A 24 29.04 -9.28 22.46
CA ASN A 24 28.60 -9.31 21.06
C ASN A 24 27.12 -8.93 20.89
N GLN A 25 26.25 -9.36 21.82
CA GLN A 25 24.83 -8.98 21.79
C GLN A 25 24.67 -7.48 22.06
N LEU A 26 25.39 -6.94 23.03
CA LEU A 26 25.33 -5.53 23.36
C LEU A 26 25.91 -4.64 22.23
N PHE A 27 26.95 -5.09 21.53
CA PHE A 27 27.44 -4.45 20.30
C PHE A 27 26.40 -4.43 19.19
N ALA A 28 25.69 -5.55 18.97
CA ALA A 28 24.62 -5.63 17.99
C ALA A 28 23.46 -4.68 18.33
N TRP A 29 23.04 -4.63 19.59
CA TRP A 29 22.01 -3.70 20.06
C TRP A 29 22.44 -2.24 19.94
N ARG A 30 23.71 -1.92 20.23
CA ARG A 30 24.26 -0.57 20.05
C ARG A 30 24.23 -0.15 18.58
N LYS A 31 24.60 -1.04 17.66
CA LYS A 31 24.53 -0.81 16.21
C LYS A 31 23.10 -0.55 15.76
N LEU A 32 22.15 -1.38 16.18
CA LEU A 32 20.73 -1.22 15.85
C LEU A 32 20.15 0.08 16.42
N ALA A 33 20.48 0.42 17.67
CA ALA A 33 20.05 1.68 18.28
C ALA A 33 20.61 2.90 17.55
N SER A 34 21.89 2.87 17.13
CA SER A 34 22.47 3.95 16.32
C SER A 34 21.85 4.05 14.93
N GLN A 35 21.48 2.93 14.32
CA GLN A 35 20.79 2.91 13.02
C GLN A 35 19.36 3.44 13.14
N GLY A 36 18.63 3.03 14.19
CA GLY A 36 17.31 3.57 14.50
C GLY A 36 17.35 5.06 14.81
N ALA A 37 18.35 5.51 15.57
CA ALA A 37 18.59 6.93 15.83
C ALA A 37 18.91 7.70 14.55
N PHE A 38 19.76 7.17 13.66
CA PHE A 38 20.07 7.79 12.37
C PHE A 38 18.84 7.89 11.46
N THR A 39 17.95 6.89 11.50
CA THR A 39 16.69 6.89 10.74
C THR A 39 15.70 7.92 11.32
N ALA A 40 15.69 8.11 12.65
CA ALA A 40 14.85 9.08 13.33
C ALA A 40 15.36 10.53 13.22
N THR A 41 16.67 10.75 13.16
CA THR A 41 17.25 12.10 13.03
C THR A 41 17.36 12.58 11.59
N ALA A 42 17.40 11.68 10.61
CA ALA A 42 17.38 12.04 9.19
C ALA A 42 15.96 12.37 8.67
N SER A 43 14.93 12.08 9.47
CA SER A 43 13.53 12.28 9.14
C SER A 43 12.89 13.10 10.25
N GLU A 44 12.78 14.42 10.09
CA GLU A 44 11.82 15.23 10.87
C GLU A 44 10.35 14.93 10.46
N GLU A 45 10.11 13.79 9.81
CA GLU A 45 8.82 13.28 9.38
C GLU A 45 8.50 11.98 10.14
N GLU A 46 7.26 11.86 10.61
CA GLU A 46 6.75 10.78 11.45
C GLU A 46 7.17 9.40 10.90
N VAL A 47 8.06 8.72 11.63
CA VAL A 47 8.68 7.48 11.16
C VAL A 47 7.67 6.34 11.27
N VAL A 48 6.93 6.10 10.19
CA VAL A 48 6.05 4.94 10.06
C VAL A 48 6.90 3.66 10.05
N PRO A 49 6.62 2.66 10.91
CA PRO A 49 7.32 1.39 10.90
C PRO A 49 7.34 0.75 9.50
N ALA A 50 8.48 0.18 9.11
CA ALA A 50 8.64 -0.43 7.78
C ALA A 50 7.59 -1.53 7.47
N SER A 51 7.02 -2.16 8.50
CA SER A 51 5.91 -3.11 8.39
C SER A 51 4.61 -2.45 7.96
N GLU A 52 4.28 -1.30 8.52
CA GLU A 52 3.05 -0.54 8.21
C GLU A 52 3.13 0.06 6.80
N TYR A 53 4.29 0.59 6.41
CA TYR A 53 4.53 1.05 5.05
C TYR A 53 4.33 -0.06 4.02
N ARG A 54 4.84 -1.27 4.28
CA ARG A 54 4.64 -2.44 3.40
C ARG A 54 3.19 -2.89 3.36
N ALA A 55 2.48 -2.85 4.48
CA ALA A 55 1.06 -3.18 4.54
C ALA A 55 0.23 -2.20 3.67
N LEU A 56 0.52 -0.91 3.79
CA LEU A 56 -0.14 0.13 3.02
C LEU A 56 0.16 0.00 1.52
N GLN A 57 1.42 -0.28 1.14
CA GLN A 57 1.77 -0.56 -0.25
C GLN A 57 0.99 -1.74 -0.84
N ASN A 58 0.80 -2.80 -0.06
CA ASN A 58 0.01 -3.96 -0.51
C ASN A 58 -1.47 -3.60 -0.68
N GLN A 59 -2.04 -2.81 0.24
CA GLN A 59 -3.41 -2.32 0.14
C GLN A 59 -3.62 -1.45 -1.09
N VAL A 60 -2.68 -0.55 -1.40
CA VAL A 60 -2.72 0.29 -2.60
C VAL A 60 -2.73 -0.57 -3.87
N ARG A 61 -1.87 -1.58 -3.96
CA ARG A 61 -1.84 -2.49 -5.12
C ARG A 61 -3.16 -3.24 -5.30
N GLU A 62 -3.74 -3.73 -4.21
CA GLU A 62 -5.00 -4.47 -4.26
C GLU A 62 -6.16 -3.56 -4.67
N LEU A 63 -6.21 -2.33 -4.15
CA LEU A 63 -7.21 -1.34 -4.56
C LEU A 63 -7.08 -0.98 -6.03
N GLN A 64 -5.86 -0.78 -6.55
CA GLN A 64 -5.63 -0.54 -7.98
C GLN A 64 -6.12 -1.70 -8.84
N ARG A 65 -5.87 -2.95 -8.42
CA ARG A 65 -6.34 -4.15 -9.11
C ARG A 65 -7.87 -4.24 -9.14
N LEU A 66 -8.52 -4.03 -7.99
CA LEU A 66 -9.98 -4.05 -7.87
C LEU A 66 -10.63 -2.94 -8.69
N LEU A 67 -10.04 -1.74 -8.68
CA LEU A 67 -10.51 -0.62 -9.49
C LEU A 67 -10.46 -0.96 -10.98
N GLY A 68 -9.34 -1.50 -11.47
CA GLY A 68 -9.22 -1.92 -12.87
C GLY A 68 -10.30 -2.92 -13.30
N LYS A 69 -10.58 -3.92 -12.44
CA LYS A 69 -11.66 -4.90 -12.69
C LYS A 69 -13.02 -4.22 -12.78
N LYS A 70 -13.34 -3.31 -11.84
CA LYS A 70 -14.61 -2.61 -11.81
C LYS A 70 -14.79 -1.64 -12.99
N THR A 71 -13.71 -1.00 -13.45
CA THR A 71 -13.74 -0.16 -14.65
C THR A 71 -14.11 -0.98 -15.88
N MET A 72 -13.45 -2.13 -16.08
CA MET A 72 -13.77 -3.02 -17.20
C MET A 72 -15.21 -3.54 -17.15
N GLU A 73 -15.68 -3.99 -15.97
CA GLU A 73 -17.09 -4.40 -15.80
C GLU A 73 -18.05 -3.25 -16.17
N GLY A 74 -17.74 -2.02 -15.78
CA GLY A 74 -18.54 -0.84 -16.10
C GLY A 74 -18.56 -0.51 -17.59
N GLU A 75 -17.45 -0.66 -18.30
CA GLU A 75 -17.37 -0.46 -19.75
C GLU A 75 -18.22 -1.50 -20.51
N ILE A 76 -18.11 -2.77 -20.15
CA ILE A 76 -18.93 -3.86 -20.73
C ILE A 76 -20.42 -3.59 -20.52
N LEU A 77 -20.81 -3.15 -19.32
CA LEU A 77 -22.21 -2.84 -19.03
C LEU A 77 -22.71 -1.64 -19.84
N LYS A 78 -21.88 -0.61 -20.03
CA LYS A 78 -22.23 0.54 -20.90
C LYS A 78 -22.40 0.10 -22.34
N GLU A 79 -21.49 -0.71 -22.88
CA GLU A 79 -21.59 -1.24 -24.23
C GLU A 79 -22.86 -2.09 -24.42
N ALA A 80 -23.17 -2.98 -23.48
CA ALA A 80 -24.39 -3.77 -23.51
C ALA A 80 -25.66 -2.90 -23.51
N LEU A 81 -25.67 -1.81 -22.74
CA LEU A 81 -26.77 -0.84 -22.72
C LEU A 81 -26.89 -0.09 -24.05
N GLU A 82 -25.78 0.31 -24.67
CA GLU A 82 -25.79 0.96 -25.99
C GLU A 82 -26.35 0.04 -27.07
N VAL A 83 -25.95 -1.23 -27.09
CA VAL A 83 -26.49 -2.25 -28.00
C VAL A 83 -28.00 -2.44 -27.78
N ALA A 84 -28.45 -2.54 -26.53
CA ALA A 84 -29.87 -2.69 -26.21
C ALA A 84 -30.70 -1.42 -26.55
N ALA A 85 -30.13 -0.24 -26.39
CA ALA A 85 -30.76 1.02 -26.80
C ALA A 85 -30.85 1.13 -28.34
N GLY A 86 -29.81 0.70 -29.06
CA GLY A 86 -29.79 0.63 -30.51
C GLY A 86 -30.84 -0.34 -31.08
N SER A 87 -31.02 -1.50 -30.45
CA SER A 87 -32.03 -2.49 -30.86
C SER A 87 -33.46 -1.98 -30.70
N LYS A 88 -33.77 -1.29 -29.58
CA LYS A 88 -35.07 -0.61 -29.39
C LYS A 88 -35.31 0.45 -30.48
N LYS A 89 -34.30 1.27 -30.80
CA LYS A 89 -34.41 2.29 -31.86
C LYS A 89 -34.64 1.66 -33.24
N HIS A 90 -33.98 0.54 -33.53
CA HIS A 90 -34.17 -0.20 -34.79
C HIS A 90 -35.57 -0.81 -34.89
N LEU A 91 -36.09 -1.40 -33.80
CA LEU A 91 -37.45 -1.95 -33.73
C LEU A 91 -38.51 -0.85 -33.90
N LEU A 92 -38.36 0.30 -33.24
CA LEU A 92 -39.28 1.43 -33.41
C LEU A 92 -39.25 1.98 -34.84
N ARG A 93 -38.07 2.00 -35.47
CA ARG A 93 -37.90 2.42 -36.87
C ARG A 93 -38.50 1.43 -37.87
N SER A 94 -38.42 0.12 -37.62
CA SER A 94 -39.04 -0.87 -38.50
C SER A 94 -40.57 -0.86 -38.38
N LEU A 95 -41.10 -0.69 -37.16
CA LEU A 95 -42.55 -0.58 -36.92
C LEU A 95 -43.15 0.67 -37.58
N SER A 96 -42.49 1.82 -37.47
CA SER A 96 -42.94 3.06 -38.14
C SER A 96 -42.89 2.96 -39.66
N ARG A 97 -41.90 2.26 -40.23
CA ARG A 97 -41.82 2.02 -41.68
C ARG A 97 -42.89 1.04 -42.20
N ALA A 98 -43.27 0.05 -41.40
CA ALA A 98 -44.35 -0.89 -41.73
C ALA A 98 -45.75 -0.26 -41.66
N VAL A 99 -45.96 0.68 -40.72
CA VAL A 99 -47.22 1.45 -40.60
C VAL A 99 -47.39 2.44 -41.76
N GLY A 100 -46.29 3.03 -42.27
CA GLY A 100 -46.34 3.98 -43.40
C GLY A 100 -46.45 3.34 -44.80
N SER A 101 -46.31 2.02 -44.93
CA SER A 101 -46.39 1.30 -46.21
C SER A 101 -47.72 0.59 -46.46
N SER A 102 -48.73 0.78 -45.59
CA SER A 102 -50.12 0.38 -45.84
C SER A 102 -50.94 1.59 -46.26
N GLN A 103 -50.74 2.05 -47.50
CA GLN A 103 -51.68 2.89 -48.25
C GLN A 103 -51.55 2.58 -49.74
#